data_AF-A0A6M1LE60-F1
#
_entry.id   AF-A0A6M1LE60-F1
#
_cell.length_a   1.000
_cell.length_b   1.000
_cell.length_c   1.000
_cell.angle_alpha   90.00
_cell.angle_beta   90.00
_cell.angle_gamma   90.00
#
_symmetry.space_group_name_H-M   'P 1'
#
loop_
_entity.id
_entity.type
_entity.pdbx_description
1 polymer ?
#
loop_
_entity_poly.entity_id
_entity_poly.type
_entity_poly.pdbx_seq_one_letter_code
_entity_poly.pdbx_strand_id
1 'polypeptide(L)'
;MPALTLRPGEWIGWQDIPGRHAGWPPGPVFVTALAPLRSGRRLLDLHVIRPFRPVVAIRDSVRLQVMQRGPGLILGSTTDEAGTERLVVITPLTFDWFREHCSLLTDRFPPSRFTADEDGAPVTTMTGPAYARCLFGREETAMLDGVTEESLPGPKPPMAASQARFRLDHTYDPFDSWLIWRGTAPRAMRDKWLICARDGHLLFRRRAGGHLIYAVEATWRGDRLHLGTVTASRDPRAWAVTDDRHDRDLVVHLINLLLIGVPESAPGAPR
;
A
#
# COMPACT_ATOMS: atom_id res chain seq x y z
N MET A 1 19.60 21.00 15.92
CA MET A 1 18.21 20.58 15.60
C MET A 1 17.51 20.19 16.89
N PRO A 2 16.20 20.49 17.06
CA PRO A 2 15.45 20.06 18.23
C PRO A 2 15.37 18.53 18.33
N ALA A 3 15.17 18.03 19.55
CA ALA A 3 14.92 16.60 19.77
C ALA A 3 13.61 16.18 19.07
N LEU A 4 13.61 14.97 18.48
CA LEU A 4 12.41 14.41 17.87
C LEU A 4 11.32 14.23 18.94
N THR A 5 10.14 14.76 18.67
CA THR A 5 8.94 14.59 19.50
C THR A 5 7.93 13.79 18.69
N LEU A 6 7.46 12.67 19.25
CA LEU A 6 6.41 11.86 18.65
C LEU A 6 5.05 12.41 19.04
N ARG A 7 4.10 12.44 18.11
CA ARG A 7 2.71 12.81 18.38
C ARG A 7 1.75 11.84 17.71
N PRO A 8 0.57 11.60 18.30
CA PRO A 8 -0.51 10.94 17.58
C PRO A 8 -0.86 11.71 16.29
N GLY A 9 -1.22 10.99 15.24
CA GLY A 9 -1.55 11.55 13.93
C GLY A 9 -0.35 11.87 13.04
N GLU A 10 0.87 11.50 13.45
CA GLU A 10 2.09 11.76 12.68
C GLU A 10 2.67 10.49 12.03
N TRP A 11 3.26 10.70 10.86
CA TRP A 11 4.07 9.70 10.17
C TRP A 11 5.54 9.81 10.58
N ILE A 12 6.16 8.67 10.86
CA ILE A 12 7.57 8.56 11.26
C ILE A 12 8.29 7.49 10.42
N GLY A 13 9.59 7.65 10.25
CA GLY A 13 10.46 6.59 9.75
C GLY A 13 10.73 5.58 10.86
N TRP A 14 10.55 4.28 10.58
CA TRP A 14 10.77 3.21 11.55
C TRP A 14 11.72 2.15 11.00
N GLN A 15 12.77 1.84 11.74
CA GLN A 15 13.75 0.82 11.38
C GLN A 15 13.93 -0.15 12.54
N ASP A 16 13.63 -1.44 12.30
CA ASP A 16 13.95 -2.53 13.22
C ASP A 16 15.35 -3.08 12.89
N ILE A 17 16.20 -3.29 13.90
CA ILE A 17 17.54 -3.85 13.77
C ILE A 17 17.67 -5.08 14.70
N PRO A 18 17.87 -6.29 14.15
CA PRO A 18 17.80 -6.63 12.72
C PRO A 18 16.37 -6.46 12.16
N GLY A 19 16.27 -6.31 10.84
CA GLY A 19 14.98 -6.19 10.15
C GLY A 19 14.07 -7.40 10.43
N ARG A 20 12.75 -7.16 10.54
CA ARG A 20 11.78 -8.22 10.90
C ARG A 20 11.57 -9.26 9.82
N HIS A 21 11.71 -8.87 8.56
CA HIS A 21 11.41 -9.70 7.40
C HIS A 21 12.53 -9.55 6.39
N ALA A 22 13.16 -10.67 6.00
CA ALA A 22 14.23 -10.65 5.02
C ALA A 22 13.72 -10.07 3.70
N GLY A 23 14.48 -9.15 3.10
CA GLY A 23 14.12 -8.51 1.83
C GLY A 23 13.06 -7.42 1.94
N TRP A 24 12.50 -7.16 3.13
CA TRP A 24 11.56 -6.05 3.32
C TRP A 24 12.29 -4.80 3.82
N PRO A 25 12.15 -3.67 3.12
CA PRO A 25 12.74 -2.43 3.58
C PRO A 25 12.13 -1.96 4.91
N PRO A 26 12.85 -1.13 5.68
CA PRO A 26 12.24 -0.38 6.76
C PRO A 26 11.02 0.40 6.28
N GLY A 27 10.06 0.63 7.16
CA GLY A 27 8.75 1.13 6.77
C GLY A 27 8.39 2.46 7.43
N PRO A 28 7.64 3.31 6.74
CA PRO A 28 6.94 4.40 7.39
C PRO A 28 5.87 3.82 8.34
N VAL A 29 5.70 4.45 9.49
CA VAL A 29 4.75 4.05 10.52
C VAL A 29 3.90 5.25 10.90
N PHE A 30 2.59 5.05 11.05
CA PHE A 30 1.66 6.07 11.49
C PHE A 30 1.37 5.89 12.98
N VAL A 31 1.60 6.93 13.78
CA VAL A 31 1.38 6.88 15.24
C VAL A 31 -0.08 7.19 15.53
N THR A 32 -0.82 6.24 16.09
CA THR A 32 -2.23 6.42 16.43
C THR A 32 -2.42 6.85 17.88
N ALA A 33 -1.58 6.34 18.80
CA ALA A 33 -1.55 6.78 20.18
C ALA A 33 -0.17 6.54 20.80
N LEU A 34 0.12 7.26 21.89
CA LEU A 34 1.34 7.03 22.67
C LEU A 34 1.12 7.42 24.13
N ALA A 35 1.69 6.65 25.06
CA ALA A 35 1.58 6.85 26.49
C ALA A 35 2.92 6.58 27.20
N PRO A 36 3.54 7.60 27.83
CA PRO A 36 4.70 7.38 28.69
C PRO A 36 4.31 6.57 29.93
N LEU A 37 5.02 5.49 30.21
CA LEU A 37 4.77 4.70 31.42
C LEU A 37 5.56 5.27 32.59
N ARG A 38 4.87 5.52 33.71
CA ARG A 38 5.44 6.06 34.97
C ARG A 38 6.23 4.99 35.74
N SER A 39 7.23 4.41 35.11
CA SER A 39 8.05 3.31 35.65
C SER A 39 9.48 3.72 36.02
N GLY A 40 9.89 4.95 35.71
CA GLY A 40 11.30 5.39 35.79
C GLY A 40 12.23 4.78 34.72
N ARG A 41 11.78 3.77 33.97
CA ARG A 41 12.57 3.02 32.98
C ARG A 41 12.53 3.60 31.56
N ARG A 42 12.02 4.84 31.40
CA ARG A 42 11.83 5.51 30.09
C ARG A 42 11.03 4.67 29.09
N LEU A 43 10.04 3.93 29.60
CA LEU A 43 9.16 3.11 28.78
C LEU A 43 8.05 3.97 28.14
N LEU A 44 7.78 3.70 26.87
CA LEU A 44 6.73 4.32 26.07
C LEU A 44 5.89 3.23 25.44
N ASP A 45 4.59 3.21 25.73
CA ASP A 45 3.65 2.37 24.98
C ASP A 45 3.22 3.16 23.73
N LEU A 46 3.49 2.59 22.56
CA LEU A 46 3.19 3.15 21.24
C LEU A 46 2.12 2.29 20.58
N HIS A 47 1.07 2.93 20.07
CA HIS A 47 0.11 2.31 19.19
C HIS A 47 0.31 2.88 17.80
N VAL A 48 0.43 2.00 16.82
CA VAL A 48 0.82 2.39 15.47
C VAL A 48 0.07 1.59 14.41
N ILE A 49 0.00 2.15 13.20
CA ILE A 49 -0.32 1.42 11.98
C ILE A 49 0.96 1.25 11.18
N ARG A 50 1.23 0.00 10.81
CA ARG A 50 2.34 -0.37 9.92
C ARG A 50 1.74 -0.74 8.57
N PRO A 51 1.58 0.22 7.63
CA PRO A 51 1.01 -0.08 6.32
C PRO A 51 1.89 -1.05 5.53
N PHE A 52 3.20 -1.04 5.80
CA PHE A 52 4.22 -1.71 5.02
C PHE A 52 4.68 -2.99 5.70
N ARG A 53 3.92 -4.07 5.47
CA ARG A 53 4.12 -5.38 6.08
C ARG A 53 3.82 -6.48 5.05
N PRO A 54 4.47 -7.65 5.15
CA PRO A 54 4.09 -8.79 4.33
C PRO A 54 2.60 -9.09 4.50
N VAL A 55 1.95 -9.42 3.38
CA VAL A 55 0.52 -9.74 3.29
C VAL A 55 -0.40 -8.53 3.47
N VAL A 56 -0.46 -7.95 4.68
CA VAL A 56 -1.43 -6.90 5.01
C VAL A 56 -0.90 -5.90 6.01
N ALA A 57 -1.38 -4.67 5.92
CA ALA A 57 -1.16 -3.65 6.94
C ALA A 57 -1.77 -4.08 8.28
N ILE A 58 -1.14 -3.68 9.40
CA ILE A 58 -1.57 -4.06 10.74
C ILE A 58 -1.64 -2.87 11.69
N ARG A 59 -2.53 -2.96 12.67
CA ARG A 59 -2.43 -2.22 13.93
C ARG A 59 -1.48 -2.98 14.86
N ASP A 60 -0.58 -2.27 15.50
CA ASP A 60 0.44 -2.84 16.36
C ASP A 60 0.55 -2.01 17.65
N SER A 61 0.90 -2.68 18.75
CA SER A 61 1.17 -2.05 20.04
C SER A 61 2.57 -2.44 20.49
N VAL A 62 3.45 -1.45 20.54
CA VAL A 62 4.87 -1.63 20.80
C VAL A 62 5.23 -0.97 22.12
N ARG A 63 5.75 -1.77 23.05
CA ARG A 63 6.43 -1.23 24.24
C ARG A 63 7.87 -0.90 23.87
N LEU A 64 8.19 0.38 23.84
CA LEU A 64 9.51 0.89 23.49
C LEU A 64 10.23 1.35 24.76
N GLN A 65 11.39 0.77 25.04
CA GLN A 65 12.32 1.30 26.03
C GLN A 65 13.21 2.35 25.37
N VAL A 66 12.99 3.63 25.68
CA VAL A 66 13.76 4.73 25.09
C VAL A 66 15.15 4.76 25.73
N MET A 67 16.17 4.41 24.94
CA MET A 67 17.56 4.40 25.36
C MET A 67 18.17 5.79 25.21
N GLN A 68 18.00 6.40 24.03
CA GLN A 68 18.59 7.69 23.69
C GLN A 68 17.63 8.56 22.86
N ARG A 69 17.67 9.87 23.11
CA ARG A 69 17.03 10.90 22.27
C ARG A 69 18.13 11.78 21.70
N GLY A 70 18.23 11.84 20.38
CA GLY A 70 19.17 12.69 19.67
C GLY A 70 18.45 13.80 18.89
N PRO A 71 19.21 14.75 18.32
CA PRO A 71 18.67 15.67 17.32
C PRO A 71 18.11 14.87 16.13
N GLY A 72 16.78 14.92 15.93
CA GLY A 72 16.13 14.21 14.82
C GLY A 72 16.08 12.68 14.92
N LEU A 73 16.34 12.06 16.07
CA LEU A 73 16.17 10.62 16.22
C LEU A 73 15.79 10.18 17.64
N ILE A 74 15.12 9.04 17.74
CA ILE A 74 14.92 8.28 18.98
C ILE A 74 15.47 6.87 18.75
N LEU A 75 16.37 6.43 19.62
CA LEU A 75 16.85 5.06 19.70
C LEU A 75 16.21 4.39 20.90
N GLY A 76 15.60 3.23 20.69
CA GLY A 76 15.07 2.40 21.77
C GLY A 76 15.21 0.93 21.47
N SER A 77 14.80 0.10 22.43
CA SER A 77 14.63 -1.33 22.24
C SER A 77 13.17 -1.74 22.43
N THR A 78 12.79 -2.83 21.79
CA THR A 78 11.50 -3.48 21.97
C THR A 78 11.66 -4.98 21.88
N THR A 79 10.68 -5.73 22.35
CA THR A 79 10.65 -7.19 22.30
C THR A 79 9.43 -7.59 21.49
N ASP A 80 9.61 -8.48 20.52
CA ASP A 80 8.47 -9.00 19.76
C ASP A 80 7.72 -10.14 20.49
N GLU A 81 6.67 -10.64 19.86
CA GLU A 81 5.85 -11.74 20.39
C GLU A 81 6.67 -13.03 20.63
N ALA A 82 7.77 -13.22 19.91
CA ALA A 82 8.68 -14.35 20.09
C ALA A 82 9.72 -14.12 21.21
N GLY A 83 9.66 -13.00 21.93
CA GLY A 83 10.63 -12.65 22.97
C GLY A 83 11.95 -12.13 22.40
N THR A 84 12.05 -11.89 21.10
CA THR A 84 13.28 -11.40 20.46
C THR A 84 13.42 -9.90 20.69
N GLU A 85 14.51 -9.50 21.35
CA GLU A 85 14.86 -8.08 21.50
C GLU A 85 15.33 -7.51 20.16
N ARG A 86 14.84 -6.31 19.84
CA ARG A 86 15.23 -5.54 18.66
C ARG A 86 15.54 -4.11 19.04
N LEU A 87 16.55 -3.55 18.40
CA LEU A 87 16.77 -2.11 18.40
C LEU A 87 15.83 -1.46 17.41
N VAL A 88 15.31 -0.30 17.77
CA VAL A 88 14.41 0.51 16.94
C VAL A 88 15.02 1.90 16.80
N VAL A 89 15.16 2.32 15.54
CA VAL A 89 15.52 3.70 15.19
C VAL A 89 14.28 4.39 14.64
N ILE A 90 13.87 5.48 15.30
CA ILE A 90 12.76 6.33 14.88
C ILE A 90 13.31 7.69 14.43
N THR A 91 12.94 8.12 13.23
CA THR A 91 13.37 9.38 12.63
C THR A 91 12.18 10.17 12.06
N PRO A 92 12.31 11.49 11.82
CA PRO A 92 11.36 12.21 10.98
C PRO A 92 11.18 11.49 9.65
N LEU A 93 9.94 11.38 9.18
CA LEU A 93 9.69 10.87 7.84
C LEU A 93 9.88 12.01 6.83
N THR A 94 11.03 12.08 6.18
CA THR A 94 11.27 13.00 5.05
C THR A 94 11.08 12.25 3.72
N PHE A 95 11.03 12.97 2.60
CA PHE A 95 11.05 12.29 1.30
C PHE A 95 12.40 11.63 1.03
N ASP A 96 13.51 12.23 1.47
CA ASP A 96 14.83 11.62 1.38
C ASP A 96 14.91 10.31 2.17
N TRP A 97 14.25 10.24 3.34
CA TRP A 97 14.13 8.98 4.09
C TRP A 97 13.50 7.87 3.24
N PHE A 98 12.45 8.17 2.48
CA PHE A 98 11.86 7.21 1.54
C PHE A 98 12.83 6.79 0.44
N ARG A 99 13.59 7.73 -0.13
CA ARG A 99 14.57 7.41 -1.17
C ARG A 99 15.69 6.52 -0.65
N GLU A 100 16.13 6.75 0.58
CA GLU A 100 17.24 6.01 1.20
C GLU A 100 16.81 4.62 1.68
N HIS A 101 15.61 4.50 2.26
CA HIS A 101 15.18 3.27 2.93
C HIS A 101 14.10 2.49 2.18
N CYS A 102 13.40 3.12 1.25
CA CYS A 102 12.28 2.55 0.48
C CYS A 102 12.45 2.83 -1.02
N SER A 103 13.69 2.78 -1.54
CA SER A 103 14.00 3.16 -2.93
C SER A 103 13.10 2.47 -3.96
N LEU A 104 12.84 1.17 -3.79
CA LEU A 104 11.94 0.41 -4.65
C LEU A 104 10.55 1.03 -4.76
N LEU A 105 10.01 1.54 -3.64
CA LEU A 105 8.71 2.21 -3.62
C LEU A 105 8.79 3.57 -4.33
N THR A 106 9.84 4.35 -4.11
CA THR A 106 10.01 5.67 -4.76
C THR A 106 10.29 5.57 -6.25
N ASP A 107 10.95 4.51 -6.70
CA ASP A 107 11.26 4.28 -8.11
C ASP A 107 9.99 3.90 -8.90
N ARG A 108 9.12 3.08 -8.28
CA ARG A 108 7.85 2.65 -8.87
C ARG A 108 6.75 3.69 -8.76
N PHE A 109 6.75 4.46 -7.67
CA PHE A 109 5.78 5.51 -7.40
C PHE A 109 6.49 6.85 -7.15
N PRO A 110 7.17 7.43 -8.16
CA PRO A 110 7.85 8.70 -7.98
C PRO A 110 6.84 9.80 -7.63
N PRO A 111 7.26 10.86 -6.91
CA PRO A 111 6.39 11.99 -6.56
C PRO A 111 5.59 12.57 -7.73
N SER A 112 6.16 12.53 -8.94
CA SER A 112 5.53 13.01 -10.17
C SER A 112 4.24 12.26 -10.55
N ARG A 113 4.00 11.06 -10.00
CA ARG A 113 2.71 10.35 -10.15
C ARG A 113 1.58 10.99 -9.34
N PHE A 114 1.90 11.81 -8.35
CA PHE A 114 0.94 12.45 -7.46
C PHE A 114 0.80 13.91 -7.86
N THR A 115 -0.05 14.18 -8.85
CA THR A 115 -0.27 15.55 -9.35
C THR A 115 -1.16 16.38 -8.43
N ALA A 116 -1.96 15.71 -7.63
CA ALA A 116 -2.83 16.31 -6.63
C ALA A 116 -2.74 15.49 -5.34
N ASP A 117 -2.90 16.16 -4.22
CA ASP A 117 -3.10 15.51 -2.94
C ASP A 117 -4.49 14.86 -2.89
N GLU A 118 -4.84 14.32 -1.73
CA GLU A 118 -6.12 13.63 -1.58
C GLU A 118 -7.33 14.57 -1.64
N ASP A 119 -7.14 15.86 -1.39
CA ASP A 119 -8.19 16.88 -1.49
C ASP A 119 -8.31 17.42 -2.93
N GLY A 120 -7.51 16.88 -3.85
CA GLY A 120 -7.45 17.35 -5.24
C GLY A 120 -6.63 18.63 -5.40
N ALA A 121 -5.97 19.12 -4.34
CA ALA A 121 -5.11 20.30 -4.44
C ALA A 121 -3.77 19.90 -5.08
N PRO A 122 -3.19 20.73 -5.96
CA PRO A 122 -1.91 20.42 -6.58
C PRO A 122 -0.79 20.18 -5.55
N VAL A 123 -0.04 19.09 -5.70
CA VAL A 123 1.14 18.86 -4.84
C VAL A 123 2.28 19.74 -5.33
N THR A 124 2.56 20.83 -4.61
CA THR A 124 3.65 21.77 -4.94
C THR A 124 4.98 21.38 -4.31
N THR A 125 4.96 20.67 -3.17
CA THR A 125 6.17 20.16 -2.51
C THR A 125 5.87 18.82 -1.86
N MET A 126 6.63 17.80 -2.25
CA MET A 126 6.46 16.45 -1.71
C MET A 126 7.25 16.28 -0.41
N THR A 127 6.57 16.38 0.72
CA THR A 127 7.13 16.00 2.03
C THR A 127 6.98 14.49 2.26
N GLY A 128 7.73 13.91 3.19
CA GLY A 128 7.57 12.51 3.57
C GLY A 128 6.14 12.15 4.02
N PRO A 129 5.49 12.92 4.93
CA PRO A 129 4.12 12.62 5.34
C PRO A 129 3.09 12.83 4.22
N ALA A 130 3.31 13.80 3.32
CA ALA A 130 2.45 13.98 2.14
C ALA A 130 2.55 12.79 1.19
N TYR A 131 3.77 12.31 0.94
CA TYR A 131 4.03 11.13 0.12
C TYR A 131 3.40 9.87 0.74
N ALA A 132 3.58 9.67 2.05
CA ALA A 132 2.97 8.57 2.80
C ALA A 132 1.44 8.59 2.69
N ARG A 133 0.79 9.75 2.85
CA ARG A 133 -0.66 9.89 2.66
C ARG A 133 -1.07 9.56 1.22
N CYS A 134 -0.35 10.04 0.22
CA CYS A 134 -0.65 9.73 -1.17
C CYS A 134 -0.56 8.23 -1.49
N LEU A 135 0.31 7.49 -0.82
CA LEU A 135 0.43 6.05 -1.00
C LEU A 135 -0.56 5.25 -0.15
N PHE A 136 -0.80 5.70 1.07
CA PHE A 136 -1.41 4.89 2.13
C PHE A 136 -2.79 5.39 2.57
N GLY A 137 -3.22 6.54 2.12
CA GLY A 137 -4.41 7.24 2.61
C GLY A 137 -4.15 8.05 3.88
N ARG A 138 -5.11 8.92 4.21
CA ARG A 138 -5.14 9.75 5.42
C ARG A 138 -5.80 9.10 6.62
N GLU A 139 -6.80 8.27 6.37
CA GLU A 139 -7.61 7.63 7.40
C GLU A 139 -7.05 6.26 7.75
N GLU A 140 -7.19 5.84 9.00
CA GLU A 140 -6.68 4.54 9.46
C GLU A 140 -7.23 3.37 8.64
N THR A 141 -8.50 3.45 8.23
CA THR A 141 -9.14 2.43 7.40
C THR A 141 -8.46 2.31 6.04
N ALA A 142 -8.16 3.42 5.37
CA ALA A 142 -7.42 3.41 4.11
C ALA A 142 -5.98 2.87 4.28
N MET A 143 -5.33 3.17 5.42
CA MET A 143 -3.99 2.65 5.70
C MET A 143 -3.96 1.13 5.91
N LEU A 144 -5.03 0.58 6.49
CA LEU A 144 -5.16 -0.84 6.84
C LEU A 144 -5.72 -1.68 5.69
N ASP A 145 -6.82 -1.21 5.11
CA ASP A 145 -7.59 -1.96 4.12
C ASP A 145 -7.13 -1.65 2.69
N GLY A 146 -6.39 -0.54 2.50
CA GLY A 146 -6.05 -0.03 1.19
C GLY A 146 -7.26 0.60 0.50
N VAL A 147 -7.30 0.46 -0.83
CA VAL A 147 -8.42 0.88 -1.64
C VAL A 147 -9.54 -0.14 -1.53
N THR A 148 -10.74 0.33 -1.22
CA THR A 148 -11.95 -0.50 -1.14
C THR A 148 -12.94 -0.09 -2.22
N GLU A 149 -14.03 -0.84 -2.36
CA GLU A 149 -15.12 -0.43 -3.26
C GLU A 149 -15.75 0.90 -2.84
N GLU A 150 -15.66 1.32 -1.57
CA GLU A 150 -16.11 2.63 -1.09
C GLU A 150 -15.24 3.79 -1.56
N SER A 151 -14.03 3.51 -2.06
CA SER A 151 -13.18 4.52 -2.69
C SER A 151 -13.72 4.99 -4.05
N LEU A 152 -14.73 4.32 -4.62
CA LEU A 152 -15.43 4.78 -5.81
C LEU A 152 -16.80 5.40 -5.45
N PRO A 153 -17.01 6.71 -5.67
CA PRO A 153 -18.31 7.30 -5.42
C PRO A 153 -19.34 6.85 -6.47
N GLY A 154 -20.61 6.80 -6.06
CA GLY A 154 -21.74 6.51 -6.94
C GLY A 154 -22.13 5.03 -7.01
N PRO A 155 -23.00 4.67 -7.97
CA PRO A 155 -23.50 3.30 -8.12
C PRO A 155 -22.39 2.31 -8.43
N LYS A 156 -22.47 1.13 -7.82
CA LYS A 156 -21.53 0.01 -8.02
C LYS A 156 -22.32 -1.19 -8.54
N PRO A 157 -22.80 -1.15 -9.80
CA PRO A 157 -23.58 -2.25 -10.33
C PRO A 157 -22.78 -3.56 -10.26
N PRO A 158 -23.45 -4.71 -10.10
CA PRO A 158 -22.80 -6.01 -10.20
C PRO A 158 -22.21 -6.19 -11.61
N MET A 159 -21.34 -7.20 -11.76
CA MET A 159 -20.90 -7.61 -13.10
C MET A 159 -22.11 -7.98 -13.96
N ALA A 160 -22.07 -7.64 -15.25
CA ALA A 160 -23.12 -8.00 -16.19
C ALA A 160 -23.30 -9.53 -16.28
N ALA A 161 -24.49 -9.99 -16.67
CA ALA A 161 -24.78 -11.43 -16.79
C ALA A 161 -23.98 -12.11 -17.92
N SER A 162 -23.68 -11.37 -18.99
CA SER A 162 -22.81 -11.86 -20.07
C SER A 162 -21.36 -11.82 -19.59
N GLN A 163 -20.75 -12.98 -19.42
CA GLN A 163 -19.41 -13.13 -18.84
C GLN A 163 -18.60 -14.18 -19.60
N ALA A 164 -17.28 -14.02 -19.58
CA ALA A 164 -16.32 -15.05 -19.97
C ALA A 164 -15.37 -15.35 -18.81
N ARG A 165 -14.80 -16.55 -18.81
CA ARG A 165 -13.81 -16.97 -17.81
C ARG A 165 -12.55 -17.50 -18.48
N PHE A 166 -11.40 -17.03 -18.03
CA PHE A 166 -10.10 -17.50 -18.51
C PHE A 166 -9.09 -17.57 -17.36
N ARG A 167 -8.00 -18.32 -17.53
CA ARG A 167 -6.96 -18.49 -16.52
C ARG A 167 -5.86 -17.44 -16.67
N LEU A 168 -5.51 -16.77 -15.58
CA LEU A 168 -4.31 -15.94 -15.50
C LEU A 168 -3.12 -16.77 -14.98
N ASP A 169 -3.30 -17.47 -13.85
CA ASP A 169 -2.35 -18.40 -13.24
C ASP A 169 -0.96 -17.78 -13.04
N HIS A 170 -0.91 -16.70 -12.26
CA HIS A 170 0.31 -15.93 -12.02
C HIS A 170 0.54 -15.73 -10.52
N THR A 171 1.78 -15.80 -10.07
CA THR A 171 2.15 -15.57 -8.66
C THR A 171 3.18 -14.46 -8.58
N TYR A 172 2.86 -13.42 -7.81
CA TYR A 172 3.74 -12.27 -7.62
C TYR A 172 4.73 -12.49 -6.47
N ASP A 173 5.82 -11.75 -6.49
CA ASP A 173 6.74 -11.71 -5.35
C ASP A 173 6.10 -11.01 -4.14
N PRO A 174 6.65 -11.14 -2.92
CA PRO A 174 5.97 -10.65 -1.72
C PRO A 174 5.69 -9.14 -1.71
N PHE A 175 6.58 -8.35 -2.30
CA PHE A 175 6.46 -6.90 -2.35
C PHE A 175 5.37 -6.46 -3.33
N ASP A 176 5.38 -7.03 -4.53
CA ASP A 176 4.36 -6.82 -5.56
C ASP A 176 3.00 -7.30 -5.07
N SER A 177 2.96 -8.43 -4.38
CA SER A 177 1.75 -9.01 -3.81
C SER A 177 1.06 -8.05 -2.83
N TRP A 178 1.85 -7.41 -1.95
CA TRP A 178 1.33 -6.41 -1.02
C TRP A 178 0.82 -5.14 -1.75
N LEU A 179 1.57 -4.67 -2.76
CA LEU A 179 1.14 -3.54 -3.59
C LEU A 179 -0.19 -3.82 -4.30
N ILE A 180 -0.30 -5.00 -4.92
CA ILE A 180 -1.49 -5.46 -5.64
C ILE A 180 -2.68 -5.52 -4.70
N TRP A 181 -2.52 -6.17 -3.54
CA TRP A 181 -3.61 -6.35 -2.58
C TRP A 181 -4.17 -5.02 -2.08
N ARG A 182 -3.32 -4.01 -1.94
CA ARG A 182 -3.73 -2.67 -1.54
C ARG A 182 -4.63 -1.98 -2.57
N GLY A 183 -4.49 -2.31 -3.85
CA GLY A 183 -5.29 -1.72 -4.90
C GLY A 183 -4.92 -0.27 -5.25
N THR A 184 -5.74 0.36 -6.08
CA THR A 184 -5.58 1.74 -6.55
C THR A 184 -6.93 2.37 -6.85
N ALA A 185 -7.07 3.66 -6.59
CA ALA A 185 -8.27 4.44 -6.84
C ALA A 185 -7.94 5.61 -7.79
N PRO A 186 -8.87 6.02 -8.66
CA PRO A 186 -8.69 7.19 -9.50
C PRO A 186 -8.45 8.45 -8.68
N ARG A 187 -7.32 9.13 -8.88
CA ARG A 187 -7.02 10.43 -8.24
C ARG A 187 -7.22 11.58 -9.23
N ALA A 188 -6.84 11.39 -10.50
CA ALA A 188 -7.02 12.37 -11.57
C ALA A 188 -8.17 11.99 -12.52
N MET A 189 -8.71 12.96 -13.29
CA MET A 189 -9.73 12.70 -14.32
C MET A 189 -9.30 11.66 -15.37
N ARG A 190 -7.98 11.53 -15.61
CA ARG A 190 -7.43 10.56 -16.56
C ARG A 190 -7.37 9.14 -16.01
N ASP A 191 -7.46 8.98 -14.69
CA ASP A 191 -7.47 7.67 -14.06
C ASP A 191 -8.86 7.06 -14.22
N LYS A 192 -8.90 5.95 -14.95
CA LYS A 192 -10.16 5.33 -15.37
C LYS A 192 -10.54 4.13 -14.53
N TRP A 193 -9.65 3.66 -13.65
CA TRP A 193 -9.76 2.37 -12.97
C TRP A 193 -9.69 2.52 -11.47
N LEU A 194 -10.65 1.91 -10.79
CA LEU A 194 -10.54 1.51 -9.40
C LEU A 194 -10.26 0.01 -9.37
N ILE A 195 -9.23 -0.39 -8.63
CA ILE A 195 -8.88 -1.80 -8.42
C ILE A 195 -8.77 -2.03 -6.92
N CYS A 196 -9.49 -3.00 -6.38
CA CYS A 196 -9.50 -3.28 -4.94
C CYS A 196 -9.62 -4.79 -4.66
N ALA A 197 -9.14 -5.23 -3.50
CA ALA A 197 -9.32 -6.59 -3.03
C ALA A 197 -10.62 -6.72 -2.21
N ARG A 198 -11.42 -7.75 -2.49
CA ARG A 198 -12.66 -8.05 -1.75
C ARG A 198 -13.01 -9.53 -1.90
N ASP A 199 -13.33 -10.19 -0.79
CA ASP A 199 -13.88 -11.56 -0.77
C ASP A 199 -13.07 -12.56 -1.63
N GLY A 200 -11.74 -12.52 -1.52
CA GLY A 200 -10.83 -13.39 -2.27
C GLY A 200 -10.68 -13.04 -3.76
N HIS A 201 -11.05 -11.82 -4.16
CA HIS A 201 -10.93 -11.35 -5.53
C HIS A 201 -10.29 -9.97 -5.63
N LEU A 202 -9.60 -9.69 -6.72
CA LEU A 202 -9.29 -8.34 -7.19
C LEU A 202 -10.38 -7.89 -8.17
N LEU A 203 -11.04 -6.79 -7.83
CA LEU A 203 -12.16 -6.24 -8.59
C LEU A 203 -11.70 -5.01 -9.37
N PHE A 204 -11.87 -5.02 -10.69
CA PHE A 204 -11.49 -3.94 -11.59
C PHE A 204 -12.74 -3.21 -12.06
N ARG A 205 -12.94 -1.99 -11.55
CA ARG A 205 -14.10 -1.16 -11.87
C ARG A 205 -13.69 0.05 -12.69
N ARG A 206 -14.57 0.43 -13.63
CA ARG A 206 -14.43 1.70 -14.35
C ARG A 206 -14.96 2.84 -13.50
N ARG A 207 -14.20 3.94 -13.46
CA ARG A 207 -14.61 5.16 -12.75
C ARG A 207 -15.96 5.68 -13.25
N ALA A 208 -16.13 5.72 -14.58
CA ALA A 208 -17.38 6.10 -15.21
C ALA A 208 -18.40 4.96 -15.07
N GLY A 209 -19.50 5.21 -14.37
CA GLY A 209 -20.62 4.27 -14.20
C GLY A 209 -20.39 3.14 -13.19
N GLY A 210 -19.18 3.00 -12.62
CA GLY A 210 -18.88 2.01 -11.59
C GLY A 210 -18.91 0.55 -12.03
N HIS A 211 -18.98 0.30 -13.34
CA HIS A 211 -19.11 -1.04 -13.91
C HIS A 211 -17.92 -1.94 -13.54
N LEU A 212 -18.22 -3.13 -13.03
CA LEU A 212 -17.24 -4.18 -12.77
C LEU A 212 -16.89 -4.88 -14.09
N ILE A 213 -15.64 -4.73 -14.52
CA ILE A 213 -15.15 -5.27 -15.80
C ILE A 213 -14.46 -6.61 -15.58
N TYR A 214 -13.58 -6.70 -14.59
CA TYR A 214 -12.87 -7.93 -14.26
C TYR A 214 -12.99 -8.25 -12.77
N ALA A 215 -13.15 -9.53 -12.46
CA ALA A 215 -12.97 -10.09 -11.12
C ALA A 215 -11.94 -11.20 -11.22
N VAL A 216 -10.80 -11.04 -10.55
CA VAL A 216 -9.68 -11.98 -10.58
C VAL A 216 -9.61 -12.71 -9.25
N GLU A 217 -9.74 -14.03 -9.25
CA GLU A 217 -9.52 -14.85 -8.05
C GLU A 217 -8.12 -14.57 -7.50
N ALA A 218 -8.03 -14.23 -6.22
CA ALA A 218 -6.81 -13.82 -5.55
C ALA A 218 -6.65 -14.59 -4.23
N THR A 219 -5.54 -15.30 -4.07
CA THR A 219 -5.30 -16.14 -2.89
C THR A 219 -3.85 -16.00 -2.43
N TRP A 220 -3.67 -15.76 -1.13
CA TRP A 220 -2.35 -15.76 -0.51
C TRP A 220 -1.80 -17.18 -0.41
N ARG A 221 -0.54 -17.37 -0.85
CA ARG A 221 0.27 -18.58 -0.70
C ARG A 221 1.54 -18.19 0.08
N GLY A 222 1.42 -18.18 1.41
CA GLY A 222 2.42 -17.55 2.27
C GLY A 222 2.37 -16.02 2.14
N ASP A 223 3.50 -15.39 1.86
CA ASP A 223 3.61 -13.95 1.64
C ASP A 223 3.45 -13.52 0.17
N ARG A 224 3.10 -14.47 -0.72
CA ARG A 224 2.89 -14.23 -2.14
C ARG A 224 1.43 -14.32 -2.52
N LEU A 225 0.98 -13.43 -3.40
CA LEU A 225 -0.36 -13.41 -3.95
C LEU A 225 -0.38 -14.18 -5.27
N HIS A 226 -1.26 -15.19 -5.31
CA HIS A 226 -1.54 -15.94 -6.51
C HIS A 226 -2.85 -15.44 -7.14
N LEU A 227 -2.81 -15.12 -8.42
CA LEU A 227 -3.96 -14.72 -9.23
C LEU A 227 -4.38 -15.88 -10.15
N GLY A 228 -5.59 -16.38 -9.93
CA GLY A 228 -6.15 -17.58 -10.55
C GLY A 228 -7.01 -17.28 -11.78
N THR A 229 -8.29 -17.63 -11.69
CA THR A 229 -9.26 -17.41 -12.78
C THR A 229 -9.71 -15.96 -12.83
N VAL A 230 -9.86 -15.42 -14.03
CA VAL A 230 -10.49 -14.12 -14.29
C VAL A 230 -11.90 -14.35 -14.80
N THR A 231 -12.86 -13.62 -14.25
CA THR A 231 -14.19 -13.44 -14.83
C THR A 231 -14.26 -12.06 -15.46
N ALA A 232 -14.53 -11.99 -16.76
CA ALA A 232 -14.59 -10.77 -17.54
C ALA A 232 -16.02 -10.47 -18.00
N SER A 233 -16.46 -9.22 -17.85
CA SER A 233 -17.73 -8.74 -18.38
C SER A 233 -17.69 -8.71 -19.91
N ARG A 234 -18.73 -9.25 -20.54
CA ARG A 234 -18.95 -9.27 -22.00
C ARG A 234 -20.11 -8.35 -22.41
N ASP A 235 -20.44 -7.36 -21.58
CA ASP A 235 -21.44 -6.36 -21.93
C ASP A 235 -20.92 -5.45 -23.05
N PRO A 236 -21.50 -5.50 -24.27
CA PRO A 236 -21.03 -4.69 -25.39
C PRO A 236 -21.23 -3.18 -25.16
N ARG A 237 -22.06 -2.78 -24.20
CA ARG A 237 -22.24 -1.37 -23.81
C ARG A 237 -21.05 -0.85 -23.00
N ALA A 238 -20.35 -1.75 -22.32
CA ALA A 238 -19.18 -1.42 -21.50
C ALA A 238 -17.87 -1.56 -22.29
N TRP A 239 -17.81 -2.47 -23.28
CA TRP A 239 -16.56 -2.84 -23.94
C TRP A 239 -16.75 -3.34 -25.38
N ALA A 240 -15.97 -2.80 -26.32
CA ALA A 240 -16.09 -3.11 -27.75
C ALA A 240 -15.32 -4.37 -28.19
N VAL A 241 -14.25 -4.74 -27.47
CA VAL A 241 -13.35 -5.84 -27.85
C VAL A 241 -13.52 -7.02 -26.90
N THR A 242 -14.12 -8.11 -27.36
CA THR A 242 -14.40 -9.29 -26.52
C THR A 242 -13.49 -10.46 -26.90
N ASP A 243 -12.21 -10.35 -26.57
CA ASP A 243 -11.19 -11.38 -26.82
C ASP A 243 -10.46 -11.74 -25.52
N ASP A 244 -10.46 -13.01 -25.15
CA ASP A 244 -9.86 -13.51 -23.90
C ASP A 244 -8.36 -13.21 -23.83
N ARG A 245 -7.65 -13.27 -24.97
CA ARG A 245 -6.22 -12.94 -25.02
C ARG A 245 -6.01 -11.45 -24.73
N HIS A 246 -6.75 -10.59 -25.42
CA HIS A 246 -6.72 -9.16 -25.17
C HIS A 246 -7.03 -8.81 -23.70
N ASP A 247 -8.04 -9.43 -23.09
CA ASP A 247 -8.39 -9.19 -21.69
C ASP A 247 -7.31 -9.64 -20.72
N ARG A 248 -6.70 -10.81 -20.97
CA ARG A 248 -5.57 -11.29 -20.18
C ARG A 248 -4.44 -10.28 -20.20
N ASP A 249 -4.04 -9.85 -21.40
CA ASP A 249 -2.95 -8.89 -21.59
C ASP A 249 -3.28 -7.56 -20.90
N LEU A 250 -4.53 -7.10 -20.99
CA LEU A 250 -4.98 -5.88 -20.34
C LEU A 250 -5.00 -5.99 -18.80
N VAL A 251 -5.48 -7.09 -18.23
CA VAL A 251 -5.47 -7.30 -16.77
C VAL A 251 -4.04 -7.27 -16.23
N VAL A 252 -3.11 -8.00 -16.86
CA VAL A 252 -1.69 -7.99 -16.49
C VAL A 252 -1.09 -6.59 -16.61
N HIS A 253 -1.39 -5.91 -17.70
CA HIS A 253 -0.92 -4.55 -17.94
C HIS A 253 -1.42 -3.58 -16.86
N LEU A 254 -2.71 -3.63 -16.50
CA LEU A 254 -3.29 -2.77 -15.45
C LEU A 254 -2.66 -3.05 -14.09
N ILE A 255 -2.40 -4.32 -13.75
CA ILE A 255 -1.70 -4.69 -12.52
C ILE A 255 -0.29 -4.10 -12.52
N ASN A 256 0.50 -4.36 -13.55
CA ASN A 256 1.90 -3.92 -13.60
C ASN A 256 2.02 -2.39 -13.57
N LEU A 257 1.20 -1.69 -14.36
CA LEU A 257 1.26 -0.25 -14.48
C LEU A 257 0.71 0.48 -13.25
N LEU A 258 -0.51 0.11 -12.82
CA LEU A 258 -1.27 0.87 -11.84
C LEU A 258 -1.05 0.39 -10.40
N LEU A 259 -0.83 -0.91 -10.20
CA LEU A 259 -0.68 -1.48 -8.85
C LEU A 259 0.78 -1.68 -8.46
N ILE A 260 1.63 -2.14 -9.38
CA ILE A 260 3.05 -2.40 -9.09
C ILE A 260 3.91 -1.16 -9.39
N GLY A 261 3.52 -0.37 -10.39
CA GLY A 261 4.25 0.82 -10.81
C GLY A 261 5.39 0.55 -11.79
N VAL A 262 5.39 -0.59 -12.47
CA VAL A 262 6.34 -0.90 -13.54
C VAL A 262 5.94 -0.12 -14.81
N PRO A 263 6.80 0.73 -15.37
CA PRO A 263 6.49 1.44 -16.62
C PRO A 263 6.40 0.46 -17.81
N GLU A 264 5.59 0.80 -18.81
CA GLU A 264 5.36 0.00 -20.04
C GLU A 264 6.65 -0.44 -20.76
N SER A 265 7.75 0.29 -20.57
CA SER A 265 9.01 0.11 -21.30
C SER A 265 10.08 -0.71 -20.55
N ALA A 266 9.78 -1.29 -19.39
CA ALA A 266 10.78 -2.00 -18.61
C ALA A 266 11.17 -3.36 -19.26
N PRO A 267 12.45 -3.59 -19.61
CA PRO A 267 12.88 -4.89 -20.12
C PRO A 267 12.74 -5.96 -19.03
N GLY A 268 12.02 -7.04 -19.35
CA GLY A 268 11.74 -8.14 -18.41
C GLY A 268 10.36 -8.11 -17.76
N ALA A 269 9.50 -7.13 -18.10
CA ALA A 269 8.08 -7.24 -17.77
C ALA A 269 7.53 -8.56 -18.36
N PRO A 270 6.86 -9.42 -17.58
CA PRO A 270 6.30 -10.66 -18.11
C PRO A 270 5.35 -10.31 -19.25
N ARG A 271 5.68 -10.79 -20.45
CA ARG A 271 4.78 -10.79 -21.61
C ARG A 271 3.79 -11.92 -21.47
#